data_AF-K5UQT2-F1
#
_entry.id   AF-K5UQT2-F1
#
_cell.length_a   1.000
_cell.length_b   1.000
_cell.length_c   1.000
_cell.angle_alpha   90.00
_cell.angle_beta   90.00
_cell.angle_gamma   90.00
#
_symmetry.space_group_name_H-M   'P 1'
#
loop_
_entity.id
_entity.type
_entity.pdbx_description
1 polymer ?
#
loop_
_entity_poly.entity_id
_entity_poly.type
_entity_poly.pdbx_seq_one_letter_code
_entity_poly.pdbx_strand_id
1 'polypeptide(L)'
;MRRFGYPTLRRRGFARISTRSGLTACDFLPRRRTDSRSYVYSFTHYSAKNRWGPFIQDGSGRVNWEHVLAVHHVMSMQIVPQPQVEHQDPYMIFPMSLPFTQSILPVDLDLNATEDWAGIEGVWQCAFSFIDHRELLVFNNLSGRHFDDELRTALFESPDFVEIFSRLDVMLKLIRTEPDPEHPTRPILHFTCESRTGTTMVGYVCVTPDDNIRWHFESGQNGDNVWSSEGVQVGNVRSPFGVLGTWTTTTHDVGDPVGMSSVLHH
;
A
#
# COMPACT_ATOMS: atom_id res chain seq x y z
N MET A 1 -32.61 22.83 -4.46
CA MET A 1 -31.92 21.74 -5.18
C MET A 1 -30.42 22.07 -5.23
N ARG A 2 -29.66 21.69 -4.20
CA ARG A 2 -28.22 22.01 -4.11
C ARG A 2 -27.39 20.77 -4.48
N ARG A 3 -26.53 20.91 -5.49
CA ARG A 3 -25.48 19.94 -5.86
C ARG A 3 -24.38 19.96 -4.79
N PHE A 4 -24.37 19.02 -3.86
CA PHE A 4 -23.23 18.74 -2.98
C PHE A 4 -22.97 17.23 -3.00
N GLY A 5 -21.89 16.81 -3.64
CA GLY A 5 -21.51 15.39 -3.78
C GLY A 5 -20.44 15.10 -4.85
N TYR A 6 -20.15 16.05 -5.73
CA TYR A 6 -19.28 15.84 -6.90
C TYR A 6 -17.74 16.04 -6.74
N PRO A 7 -17.17 16.80 -5.78
CA PRO A 7 -15.72 17.03 -5.75
C PRO A 7 -14.88 15.81 -5.36
N THR A 8 -15.36 15.02 -4.40
CA THR A 8 -14.63 13.88 -3.81
C THR A 8 -14.54 12.70 -4.77
N LEU A 9 -15.60 12.42 -5.53
CA LEU A 9 -15.61 11.32 -6.50
C LEU A 9 -14.62 11.57 -7.66
N ARG A 10 -14.54 12.81 -8.14
CA ARG A 10 -13.57 13.19 -9.20
C ARG A 10 -12.13 13.07 -8.73
N ARG A 11 -11.83 13.50 -7.50
CA ARG A 11 -10.48 13.36 -6.93
C ARG A 11 -10.07 11.90 -6.79
N ARG A 12 -10.96 11.03 -6.30
CA ARG A 12 -10.70 9.59 -6.20
C ARG A 12 -10.50 8.91 -7.56
N GLY A 13 -11.32 9.26 -8.55
CA GLY A 13 -11.16 8.77 -9.92
C GLY A 13 -9.82 9.19 -10.52
N PHE A 14 -9.43 10.45 -10.33
CA PHE A 14 -8.12 10.95 -10.75
C PHE A 14 -6.99 10.20 -10.04
N ALA A 15 -7.06 10.06 -8.71
CA ALA A 15 -6.04 9.36 -7.94
C ALA A 15 -5.83 7.91 -8.42
N ARG A 16 -6.92 7.17 -8.67
CA ARG A 16 -6.85 5.81 -9.22
C ARG A 16 -6.14 5.74 -10.57
N ILE A 17 -6.40 6.69 -11.46
CA ILE A 17 -5.75 6.77 -12.77
C ILE A 17 -4.27 7.11 -12.58
N SER A 18 -3.95 8.11 -11.76
CA SER A 18 -2.58 8.52 -11.46
C SER A 18 -1.74 7.38 -10.89
N THR A 19 -2.27 6.62 -9.92
CA THR A 19 -1.58 5.44 -9.36
C THR A 19 -1.23 4.44 -10.45
N ARG A 20 -2.15 4.19 -11.39
CA ARG A 20 -1.94 3.25 -12.50
C ARG A 20 -0.97 3.79 -13.54
N SER A 21 -0.98 5.09 -13.80
CA SER A 21 -0.11 5.71 -14.80
C SER A 21 1.37 5.63 -14.42
N GLY A 22 1.70 5.63 -13.13
CA GLY A 22 3.07 5.68 -12.64
C GLY A 22 3.51 7.11 -12.32
N LEU A 23 4.82 7.35 -12.31
CA LEU A 23 5.40 8.66 -12.00
C LEU A 23 5.53 9.54 -13.25
N THR A 24 5.37 10.84 -13.03
CA THR A 24 5.59 11.94 -13.98
C THR A 24 6.70 12.85 -13.49
N ALA A 25 7.23 13.72 -14.36
CA ALA A 25 8.25 14.70 -13.97
C ALA A 25 7.82 15.61 -12.79
N CYS A 26 6.52 15.90 -12.65
CA CYS A 26 6.00 16.72 -11.57
C CYS A 26 6.11 16.04 -10.19
N ASP A 27 6.17 14.70 -10.16
CA ASP A 27 6.22 13.92 -8.91
C ASP A 27 7.58 14.03 -8.21
N PHE A 28 8.63 14.43 -8.93
CA PHE A 28 9.97 14.64 -8.37
C PHE A 28 10.17 16.01 -7.72
N LEU A 29 9.18 16.90 -7.79
CA LEU A 29 9.25 18.20 -7.12
C LEU A 29 9.31 17.99 -5.59
N PRO A 30 10.21 18.68 -4.85
CA PRO A 30 10.36 18.49 -3.40
C PRO A 30 9.05 18.58 -2.63
N ARG A 31 8.20 19.55 -2.99
CA ARG A 31 6.87 19.73 -2.40
C ARG A 31 5.99 18.49 -2.51
N ARG A 32 6.02 17.77 -3.64
CA ARG A 32 5.21 16.53 -3.80
C ARG A 32 5.64 15.44 -2.85
N ARG A 33 6.95 15.33 -2.60
CA ARG A 33 7.49 14.37 -1.63
C ARG A 33 7.05 14.72 -0.22
N THR A 34 7.11 15.99 0.16
CA THR A 34 6.60 16.47 1.45
C THR A 34 5.11 16.21 1.59
N ASP A 35 4.31 16.51 0.56
CA ASP A 35 2.85 16.30 0.57
C ASP A 35 2.50 14.80 0.78
N SER A 36 3.10 13.90 0.00
CA SER A 36 2.83 12.46 0.10
C SER A 36 3.28 11.88 1.45
N ARG A 37 4.47 12.28 1.94
CA ARG A 37 4.96 11.87 3.26
C ARG A 37 4.07 12.35 4.40
N SER A 38 3.68 13.62 4.34
CA SER A 38 2.79 14.21 5.33
C SER A 38 1.44 13.51 5.39
N TYR A 39 0.93 13.09 4.22
CA TYR A 39 -0.26 12.27 4.15
C TYR A 39 -0.03 10.90 4.80
N VAL A 40 0.96 10.14 4.35
CA VAL A 40 1.08 8.73 4.80
C VAL A 40 1.50 8.59 6.26
N TYR A 41 2.28 9.52 6.81
CA TYR A 41 2.73 9.45 8.20
C TYR A 41 1.77 10.12 9.18
N SER A 42 0.66 10.71 8.72
CA SER A 42 -0.33 11.33 9.61
C SER A 42 -1.24 10.27 10.23
N PHE A 43 -1.26 10.19 11.56
CA PHE A 43 -2.14 9.27 12.30
C PHE A 43 -3.63 9.53 12.07
N THR A 44 -4.00 10.72 11.61
CA THR A 44 -5.40 11.08 11.30
C THR A 44 -6.01 10.18 10.22
N HIS A 45 -5.19 9.58 9.35
CA HIS A 45 -5.63 8.68 8.28
C HIS A 45 -5.74 7.22 8.70
N TYR A 46 -5.53 6.89 9.98
CA TYR A 46 -5.51 5.51 10.48
C TYR A 46 -6.48 5.33 11.64
N SER A 47 -7.34 4.32 11.54
CA SER A 47 -8.34 4.01 12.55
C SER A 47 -8.87 2.58 12.36
N ALA A 48 -9.60 2.08 13.36
CA ALA A 48 -10.32 0.82 13.21
C ALA A 48 -11.32 0.82 12.03
N LYS A 49 -11.91 1.97 11.68
CA LYS A 49 -12.91 2.09 10.60
C LYS A 49 -12.34 1.82 9.21
N ASN A 50 -11.05 2.09 9.01
CA ASN A 50 -10.33 1.72 7.79
C ASN A 50 -9.31 0.61 8.03
N ARG A 51 -9.37 -0.07 9.19
CA ARG A 51 -8.47 -1.17 9.55
C ARG A 51 -6.99 -0.76 9.45
N TRP A 52 -6.68 0.51 9.71
CA TRP A 52 -5.34 1.08 9.55
C TRP A 52 -4.73 0.89 8.14
N GLY A 53 -5.59 0.67 7.14
CA GLY A 53 -5.26 0.47 5.73
C GLY A 53 -5.66 1.64 4.83
N PRO A 54 -5.32 1.57 3.53
CA PRO A 54 -5.70 2.57 2.53
C PRO A 54 -7.18 2.46 2.10
N PHE A 55 -8.09 2.37 3.06
CA PHE A 55 -9.55 2.30 2.90
C PHE A 55 -10.21 3.57 3.41
N ILE A 56 -11.46 3.80 3.00
CA ILE A 56 -12.24 4.93 3.49
C ILE A 56 -12.55 4.72 4.98
N GLN A 57 -12.37 5.76 5.80
CA GLN A 57 -12.63 5.77 7.25
C GLN A 57 -14.14 5.81 7.60
N ASP A 58 -14.97 5.13 6.82
CA ASP A 58 -16.42 5.02 7.04
C ASP A 58 -16.87 3.59 7.42
N GLY A 59 -15.94 2.63 7.49
CA GLY A 59 -16.25 1.23 7.79
C GLY A 59 -16.72 0.42 6.57
N SER A 60 -16.85 1.04 5.39
CA SER A 60 -17.32 0.36 4.18
C SER A 60 -16.30 -0.60 3.58
N GLY A 61 -15.02 -0.47 3.93
CA GLY A 61 -13.94 -1.26 3.35
C GLY A 61 -13.62 -0.92 1.89
N ARG A 62 -14.24 0.13 1.32
CA ARG A 62 -13.93 0.64 -0.02
C ARG A 62 -12.57 1.31 -0.05
N VAL A 63 -11.93 1.30 -1.21
CA VAL A 63 -10.56 1.80 -1.37
C VAL A 63 -10.50 3.32 -1.32
N ASN A 64 -9.56 3.86 -0.54
CA ASN A 64 -9.19 5.27 -0.58
C ASN A 64 -8.02 5.48 -1.55
N TRP A 65 -8.32 5.74 -2.81
CA TRP A 65 -7.31 5.92 -3.86
C TRP A 65 -6.39 7.14 -3.63
N GLU A 66 -6.79 8.15 -2.86
CA GLU A 66 -5.88 9.24 -2.47
C GLU A 66 -4.78 8.72 -1.53
N HIS A 67 -5.12 7.81 -0.61
CA HIS A 67 -4.16 7.13 0.25
C HIS A 67 -3.24 6.23 -0.57
N VAL A 68 -3.81 5.38 -1.45
CA VAL A 68 -3.02 4.50 -2.33
C VAL A 68 -2.05 5.30 -3.20
N LEU A 69 -2.46 6.46 -3.72
CA LEU A 69 -1.58 7.34 -4.50
C LEU A 69 -0.43 7.90 -3.65
N ALA A 70 -0.69 8.31 -2.41
CA ALA A 70 0.38 8.77 -1.51
C ALA A 70 1.37 7.64 -1.18
N VAL A 71 0.87 6.42 -0.91
CA VAL A 71 1.69 5.21 -0.72
C VAL A 71 2.55 4.94 -1.95
N HIS A 72 1.91 4.93 -3.13
CA HIS A 72 2.57 4.71 -4.41
C HIS A 72 3.71 5.70 -4.61
N HIS A 73 3.47 6.98 -4.36
CA HIS A 73 4.47 8.02 -4.52
C HIS A 73 5.67 7.81 -3.58
N VAL A 74 5.44 7.62 -2.28
CA VAL A 74 6.51 7.39 -1.29
C VAL A 74 7.34 6.14 -1.64
N MET A 75 6.69 5.02 -1.96
CA MET A 75 7.39 3.79 -2.32
C MET A 75 8.15 3.92 -3.65
N SER A 76 7.56 4.59 -4.64
CA SER A 76 8.22 4.78 -5.94
C SER A 76 9.46 5.66 -5.82
N MET A 77 9.44 6.70 -4.98
CA MET A 77 10.62 7.56 -4.73
C MET A 77 11.81 6.82 -4.10
N GLN A 78 11.60 5.64 -3.51
CA GLN A 78 12.66 4.79 -2.95
C GLN A 78 13.25 3.81 -3.98
N ILE A 79 12.53 3.55 -5.08
CA ILE A 79 12.91 2.57 -6.10
C ILE A 79 13.47 3.28 -7.34
N VAL A 80 12.84 4.38 -7.70
CA VAL A 80 13.12 5.11 -8.93
C VAL A 80 14.24 6.13 -8.68
N PRO A 81 15.36 6.07 -9.44
CA PRO A 81 16.39 7.08 -9.35
C PRO A 81 15.85 8.44 -9.80
N GLN A 82 16.35 9.52 -9.21
CA GLN A 82 15.97 10.85 -9.65
C GLN A 82 16.37 11.05 -11.12
N PRO A 83 15.43 11.48 -11.99
CA PRO A 83 15.73 11.68 -13.39
C PRO A 83 16.81 12.74 -13.52
N GLN A 84 17.89 12.38 -14.22
CA GLN A 84 18.88 13.35 -14.66
C GLN A 84 18.20 14.28 -15.66
N VAL A 85 18.52 15.58 -15.56
CA VAL A 85 17.81 16.72 -16.19
C VAL A 85 17.60 16.57 -17.71
N GLU A 86 18.32 15.67 -18.36
CA GLU A 86 18.38 15.52 -19.82
C GLU A 86 17.32 14.57 -20.42
N HIS A 87 16.60 13.78 -19.62
CA HIS A 87 15.53 12.91 -20.12
C HIS A 87 14.19 13.23 -19.45
N GLN A 88 13.50 14.22 -20.04
CA GLN A 88 12.10 14.52 -19.72
C GLN A 88 11.15 13.51 -20.40
N ASP A 89 11.34 12.22 -20.15
CA ASP A 89 10.28 11.28 -20.52
C ASP A 89 9.05 11.62 -19.66
N PRO A 90 7.88 11.87 -20.27
CA PRO A 90 6.69 12.26 -19.53
C PRO A 90 6.21 11.15 -18.58
N TYR A 91 6.62 9.90 -18.83
CA TYR A 91 6.26 8.71 -18.08
C TYR A 91 7.47 7.80 -17.88
N MET A 92 7.74 7.44 -16.63
CA MET A 92 8.75 6.44 -16.33
C MET A 92 8.13 5.04 -16.24
N ILE A 93 8.71 4.07 -16.96
CA ILE A 93 8.29 2.67 -16.93
C ILE A 93 9.11 1.92 -15.87
N PHE A 94 8.42 1.40 -14.86
CA PHE A 94 8.95 0.60 -13.77
C PHE A 94 7.82 -0.28 -13.19
N PRO A 95 8.09 -1.29 -12.33
CA PRO A 95 7.07 -2.25 -11.89
C PRO A 95 5.76 -1.66 -11.35
N MET A 96 5.73 -0.42 -10.86
CA MET A 96 4.51 0.26 -10.42
C MET A 96 4.06 1.36 -11.42
N SER A 97 3.95 0.99 -12.71
CA SER A 97 3.51 1.86 -13.80
C SER A 97 2.54 1.15 -14.75
N LEU A 98 1.97 1.89 -15.71
CA LEU A 98 0.83 1.45 -16.52
C LEU A 98 0.99 0.07 -17.19
N PRO A 99 2.12 -0.28 -17.81
CA PRO A 99 2.27 -1.58 -18.47
C PRO A 99 2.07 -2.77 -17.52
N PHE A 100 2.40 -2.58 -16.24
CA PHE A 100 2.32 -3.62 -15.23
C PHE A 100 0.90 -3.83 -14.69
N THR A 101 -0.06 -2.96 -15.04
CA THR A 101 -1.46 -3.09 -14.58
C THR A 101 -2.27 -4.19 -15.28
N GLN A 102 -1.72 -4.77 -16.35
CA GLN A 102 -2.38 -5.81 -17.13
C GLN A 102 -2.32 -7.16 -16.41
N SER A 103 -3.34 -7.99 -16.61
CA SER A 103 -3.32 -9.38 -16.14
C SER A 103 -2.31 -10.19 -16.95
N ILE A 104 -1.45 -10.93 -16.27
CA ILE A 104 -0.61 -11.95 -16.90
C ILE A 104 -1.18 -13.30 -16.52
N LEU A 105 -1.75 -13.99 -17.50
CA LEU A 105 -2.40 -15.29 -17.31
C LEU A 105 -1.65 -16.35 -18.13
N PRO A 106 -1.36 -17.53 -17.55
CA PRO A 106 -0.97 -18.70 -18.33
C PRO A 106 -2.04 -19.04 -19.38
N VAL A 107 -1.62 -19.57 -20.53
CA VAL A 107 -2.48 -19.77 -21.73
C VAL A 107 -3.74 -20.60 -21.42
N ASP A 108 -3.64 -21.59 -20.53
CA ASP A 108 -4.71 -22.53 -20.22
C ASP A 108 -5.39 -22.25 -18.87
N LEU A 109 -5.15 -21.08 -18.26
CA LEU A 109 -5.71 -20.76 -16.96
C LEU A 109 -7.13 -20.19 -17.08
N ASP A 110 -8.11 -20.96 -16.58
CA ASP A 110 -9.46 -20.46 -16.33
C ASP A 110 -9.57 -19.86 -14.92
N LEU A 111 -9.75 -18.53 -14.85
CA LEU A 111 -9.92 -17.79 -13.59
C LEU A 111 -11.17 -18.19 -12.79
N ASN A 112 -12.15 -18.84 -13.40
CA ASN A 112 -13.37 -19.28 -12.71
C ASN A 112 -13.25 -20.72 -12.17
N ALA A 113 -12.26 -21.48 -12.65
CA ALA A 113 -12.03 -22.85 -12.22
C ALA A 113 -10.80 -22.98 -11.30
N THR A 114 -9.86 -22.04 -11.37
CA THR A 114 -8.66 -22.04 -10.52
C THR A 114 -8.99 -21.66 -9.07
N GLU A 115 -8.37 -22.35 -8.12
CA GLU A 115 -8.48 -22.00 -6.70
C GLU A 115 -7.76 -20.67 -6.41
N ASP A 116 -6.54 -20.51 -6.93
CA ASP A 116 -5.73 -19.29 -6.76
C ASP A 116 -6.10 -18.21 -7.79
N TRP A 117 -7.33 -17.70 -7.77
CA TRP A 117 -7.76 -16.71 -8.76
C TRP A 117 -6.89 -15.45 -8.75
N ALA A 118 -6.29 -15.06 -7.61
CA ALA A 118 -5.47 -13.86 -7.47
C ALA A 118 -4.00 -14.04 -7.90
N GLY A 119 -3.51 -15.28 -7.99
CA GLY A 119 -2.10 -15.59 -8.29
C GLY A 119 -1.17 -15.30 -7.11
N ILE A 120 -1.55 -15.75 -5.93
CA ILE A 120 -0.78 -15.58 -4.70
C ILE A 120 0.45 -16.47 -4.70
N GLU A 121 0.36 -17.70 -5.22
CA GLU A 121 1.45 -18.66 -5.12
C GLU A 121 2.67 -18.21 -5.93
N GLY A 122 3.81 -18.08 -5.27
CA GLY A 122 5.05 -17.71 -5.93
C GLY A 122 6.03 -16.94 -5.04
N VAL A 123 7.09 -16.46 -5.70
CA VAL A 123 8.08 -15.59 -5.07
C VAL A 123 7.59 -14.15 -5.19
N TRP A 124 7.57 -13.46 -4.07
CA TRP A 124 7.23 -12.05 -3.98
C TRP A 124 8.36 -11.28 -3.32
N GLN A 125 8.55 -10.04 -3.75
CA GLN A 125 9.42 -9.09 -3.09
C GLN A 125 8.56 -8.13 -2.25
N CYS A 126 8.66 -8.26 -0.94
CA CYS A 126 8.04 -7.35 0.02
C CYS A 126 9.02 -6.22 0.33
N ALA A 127 8.68 -5.00 -0.06
CA ALA A 127 9.39 -3.79 0.32
C ALA A 127 8.59 -3.01 1.35
N PHE A 128 9.27 -2.40 2.31
CA PHE A 128 8.64 -1.55 3.32
C PHE A 128 9.49 -0.33 3.63
N SER A 129 8.83 0.75 4.03
CA SER A 129 9.44 2.03 4.34
C SER A 129 8.85 2.68 5.58
N PHE A 130 9.70 3.28 6.42
CA PHE A 130 9.30 3.96 7.65
C PHE A 130 10.32 5.02 8.05
N ILE A 131 9.92 5.88 8.99
CA ILE A 131 10.76 6.93 9.58
C ILE A 131 11.04 6.59 11.04
N ASP A 132 12.01 7.28 11.65
CA ASP A 132 12.28 7.10 13.08
C ASP A 132 11.01 7.36 13.91
N HIS A 133 10.78 6.49 14.89
CA HIS A 133 9.55 6.53 15.69
C HIS A 133 9.41 7.86 16.45
N ARG A 134 10.51 8.45 16.93
CA ARG A 134 10.45 9.74 17.64
C ARG A 134 10.10 10.86 16.68
N GLU A 135 10.67 10.85 15.49
CA GLU A 135 10.32 11.79 14.42
C GLU A 135 8.84 11.67 14.02
N LEU A 136 8.32 10.45 13.93
CA LEU A 136 6.90 10.19 13.67
C LEU A 136 5.99 10.77 14.76
N LEU A 137 6.36 10.59 16.04
CA LEU A 137 5.62 11.16 17.16
C LEU A 137 5.69 12.70 17.16
N VAL A 138 6.84 13.28 16.81
CA VAL A 138 7.01 14.74 16.70
C VAL A 138 6.14 15.30 15.58
N PHE A 139 6.16 14.64 14.42
CA PHE A 139 5.35 15.01 13.26
C PHE A 139 3.86 15.07 13.60
N ASN A 140 3.37 14.08 14.36
CA ASN A 140 1.98 13.96 14.79
C ASN A 140 1.65 14.67 16.12
N ASN A 141 2.54 15.52 16.64
CA ASN A 141 2.36 16.25 17.90
C ASN A 141 2.05 15.36 19.14
N LEU A 142 2.46 14.09 19.11
CA LEU A 142 2.29 13.15 20.23
C LEU A 142 3.46 13.16 21.22
N SER A 143 4.50 13.97 20.99
CA SER A 143 5.68 14.09 21.87
C SER A 143 5.47 14.96 23.12
N GLY A 144 4.24 15.42 23.37
CA GLY A 144 3.86 16.11 24.62
C GLY A 144 4.42 17.52 24.83
N ARG A 145 5.02 18.16 23.81
CA ARG A 145 5.67 19.48 23.96
C ARG A 145 4.89 20.68 23.42
N HIS A 146 3.90 20.48 22.55
CA HIS A 146 3.04 21.56 22.04
C HIS A 146 1.67 21.01 21.60
N PHE A 147 0.59 21.64 22.06
CA PHE A 147 -0.79 21.43 21.60
C PHE A 147 -1.08 22.32 20.38
N ASP A 148 -0.27 22.19 19.34
CA ASP A 148 -0.61 22.79 18.05
C ASP A 148 -1.28 21.73 17.19
N ASP A 149 -2.39 22.06 16.54
CA ASP A 149 -3.17 21.10 15.74
C ASP A 149 -2.54 20.86 14.35
N GLU A 150 -1.52 21.66 13.97
CA GLU A 150 -0.86 21.55 12.66
C GLU A 150 0.29 20.52 12.64
N LEU A 151 0.30 19.69 11.60
CA LEU A 151 1.35 18.70 11.34
C LEU A 151 2.70 19.39 11.05
N ARG A 152 3.79 18.87 11.62
CA ARG A 152 5.14 19.46 11.47
C ARG A 152 5.83 19.03 10.17
N THR A 153 5.25 19.40 9.03
CA THR A 153 5.72 18.99 7.69
C THR A 153 7.14 19.44 7.37
N ALA A 154 7.63 20.51 8.00
CA ALA A 154 9.01 21.00 7.88
C ALA A 154 10.07 19.95 8.25
N LEU A 155 9.70 18.94 9.04
CA LEU A 155 10.56 17.80 9.35
C LEU A 155 11.07 17.11 8.08
N PHE A 156 10.22 16.93 7.07
CA PHE A 156 10.55 16.20 5.84
C PHE A 156 11.48 16.97 4.89
N GLU A 157 11.68 18.26 5.14
CA GLU A 157 12.58 19.13 4.39
C GLU A 157 13.97 19.21 5.04
N SER A 158 14.12 18.65 6.24
CA SER A 158 15.41 18.60 6.95
C SER A 158 16.42 17.77 6.16
N PRO A 159 17.69 18.23 6.01
CA PRO A 159 18.75 17.43 5.38
C PRO A 159 19.09 16.17 6.19
N ASP A 160 18.78 16.16 7.49
CA ASP A 160 19.03 15.03 8.38
C ASP A 160 17.87 14.02 8.40
N PHE A 161 16.76 14.31 7.71
CA PHE A 161 15.62 13.40 7.65
C PHE A 161 15.99 12.14 6.86
N VAL A 162 15.80 10.98 7.50
CA VAL A 162 16.08 9.68 6.90
C VAL A 162 14.81 8.82 6.92
N GLU A 163 14.46 8.35 5.73
CA GLU A 163 13.41 7.35 5.54
C GLU A 163 14.09 6.02 5.26
N ILE A 164 13.87 5.05 6.15
CA ILE A 164 14.41 3.71 6.02
C ILE A 164 13.59 2.97 4.97
N PHE A 165 14.28 2.22 4.10
CA PHE A 165 13.67 1.39 3.09
C PHE A 165 14.40 0.05 3.03
N SER A 166 13.63 -1.04 3.09
CA SER A 166 14.15 -2.40 3.06
C SER A 166 13.29 -3.29 2.18
N ARG A 167 13.88 -4.39 1.70
CA ARG A 167 13.21 -5.40 0.88
C ARG A 167 13.57 -6.80 1.37
N LEU A 168 12.63 -7.72 1.26
CA LEU A 168 12.87 -9.14 1.44
C LEU A 168 12.10 -9.95 0.39
N ASP A 169 12.67 -11.09 0.01
CA ASP A 169 11.99 -12.05 -0.84
C ASP A 169 11.27 -13.08 0.04
N VAL A 170 10.00 -13.33 -0.29
CA VAL A 170 9.12 -14.26 0.40
C VAL A 170 8.52 -15.25 -0.58
N MET A 171 8.29 -16.48 -0.13
CA MET A 171 7.58 -17.49 -0.90
C MET A 171 6.20 -17.65 -0.31
N LEU A 172 5.19 -17.09 -0.99
CA LEU A 172 3.80 -17.23 -0.57
C LEU A 172 3.25 -18.56 -1.05
N LYS A 173 2.47 -19.22 -0.18
CA LYS A 173 1.78 -20.48 -0.47
C LYS A 173 0.32 -20.35 -0.10
N LEU A 174 -0.56 -20.78 -1.00
CA LEU A 174 -1.98 -20.89 -0.71
C LEU A 174 -2.20 -22.05 0.27
N ILE A 175 -3.00 -21.82 1.31
CA ILE A 175 -3.32 -22.84 2.33
C ILE A 175 -4.74 -23.35 2.18
N ARG A 176 -5.69 -22.41 2.03
CA ARG A 176 -7.12 -22.72 1.94
C ARG A 176 -7.89 -21.61 1.26
N THR A 177 -9.08 -21.94 0.80
CA THR A 177 -10.08 -21.00 0.31
C THR A 177 -11.30 -21.00 1.22
N GLU A 178 -11.99 -19.87 1.30
CA GLU A 178 -13.22 -19.71 2.06
C GLU A 178 -14.29 -19.05 1.17
N PRO A 179 -15.51 -19.61 1.06
CA PRO A 179 -16.55 -19.03 0.21
C PRO A 179 -16.89 -17.59 0.62
N ASP A 180 -16.96 -16.69 -0.36
CA ASP A 180 -17.41 -15.32 -0.17
C ASP A 180 -18.84 -15.17 -0.74
N PRO A 181 -19.87 -14.99 0.09
CA PRO A 181 -21.25 -14.83 -0.38
C PRO A 181 -21.45 -13.60 -1.28
N GLU A 182 -20.69 -12.52 -1.08
CA GLU A 182 -20.77 -11.30 -1.88
C GLU A 182 -20.04 -11.48 -3.23
N HIS A 183 -19.03 -12.37 -3.27
CA HIS A 183 -18.24 -12.67 -4.45
C HIS A 183 -18.10 -14.19 -4.71
N PRO A 184 -19.16 -14.88 -5.18
CA PRO A 184 -19.19 -16.35 -5.28
C PRO A 184 -18.13 -16.96 -6.19
N THR A 185 -17.62 -16.21 -7.18
CA THR A 185 -16.57 -16.66 -8.10
C THR A 185 -15.16 -16.34 -7.61
N ARG A 186 -15.02 -15.65 -6.48
CA ARG A 186 -13.76 -15.16 -5.93
C ARG A 186 -13.74 -15.42 -4.41
N PRO A 187 -13.58 -16.68 -3.99
CA PRO A 187 -13.49 -17.02 -2.57
C PRO A 187 -12.30 -16.29 -1.92
N ILE A 188 -12.39 -16.07 -0.61
CA ILE A 188 -11.29 -15.54 0.18
C ILE A 188 -10.14 -16.55 0.14
N LEU A 189 -8.94 -16.10 -0.20
CA LEU A 189 -7.75 -16.93 -0.31
C LEU A 189 -6.89 -16.72 0.92
N HIS A 190 -6.58 -17.78 1.67
CA HIS A 190 -5.68 -17.71 2.82
C HIS A 190 -4.30 -18.23 2.44
N PHE A 191 -3.26 -17.50 2.83
CA PHE A 191 -1.89 -17.82 2.49
C PHE A 191 -0.95 -17.75 3.69
N THR A 192 0.19 -18.40 3.55
CA THR A 192 1.32 -18.30 4.48
C THR A 192 2.63 -18.10 3.73
N CYS A 193 3.61 -17.56 4.42
CA CYS A 193 5.00 -17.57 4.04
C CYS A 193 5.86 -17.96 5.22
N GLU A 194 6.86 -18.79 4.93
CA GLU A 194 8.04 -18.97 5.77
C GLU A 194 9.28 -18.72 4.90
N SER A 195 10.02 -17.67 5.25
CA SER A 195 11.27 -17.32 4.58
C SER A 195 12.47 -18.01 5.24
N ARG A 196 13.57 -18.15 4.49
CA ARG A 196 14.83 -18.70 5.04
C ARG A 196 15.43 -17.85 6.16
N THR A 197 15.01 -16.59 6.28
CA THR A 197 15.46 -15.65 7.32
C THR A 197 14.63 -15.74 8.61
N GLY A 198 13.67 -16.68 8.69
CA GLY A 198 12.79 -16.86 9.84
C GLY A 198 11.61 -15.88 9.90
N THR A 199 11.41 -15.07 8.86
CA THR A 199 10.22 -14.23 8.71
C THR A 199 9.03 -15.11 8.37
N THR A 200 7.97 -15.00 9.17
CA THR A 200 6.69 -15.66 8.97
C THR A 200 5.65 -14.63 8.56
N MET A 201 4.76 -15.00 7.64
CA MET A 201 3.59 -14.19 7.29
C MET A 201 2.37 -15.08 7.17
N VAL A 202 1.22 -14.62 7.66
CA VAL A 202 -0.06 -15.31 7.48
C VAL A 202 -1.10 -14.26 7.13
N GLY A 203 -1.90 -14.52 6.10
CA GLY A 203 -2.81 -13.52 5.60
C GLY A 203 -3.93 -14.07 4.74
N TYR A 204 -4.69 -13.15 4.17
CA TYR A 204 -5.73 -13.45 3.21
C TYR A 204 -5.85 -12.40 2.11
N VAL A 205 -6.44 -12.81 1.00
CA VAL A 205 -6.81 -11.98 -0.14
C VAL A 205 -8.30 -12.12 -0.38
N CYS A 206 -8.99 -10.99 -0.52
CA CYS A 206 -10.43 -10.97 -0.81
C CYS A 206 -10.79 -9.82 -1.76
N VAL A 207 -12.03 -9.84 -2.26
CA VAL A 207 -12.59 -8.73 -3.02
C VAL A 207 -13.25 -7.74 -2.05
N THR A 208 -13.10 -6.45 -2.37
CA THR A 208 -13.72 -5.35 -1.61
C THR A 208 -15.08 -4.99 -2.19
N PRO A 209 -15.95 -4.29 -1.43
CA PRO A 209 -17.28 -3.88 -1.93
C PRO A 209 -17.28 -2.95 -3.15
N ASP A 210 -16.13 -2.44 -3.57
CA ASP A 210 -15.96 -1.68 -4.81
C ASP A 210 -15.07 -2.38 -5.86
N ASP A 211 -15.08 -3.72 -5.83
CA ASP A 211 -14.47 -4.63 -6.80
C ASP A 211 -12.94 -4.47 -6.96
N ASN A 212 -12.26 -4.06 -5.89
CA ASN A 212 -10.81 -4.07 -5.80
C ASN A 212 -10.33 -5.25 -4.97
N ILE A 213 -9.08 -5.67 -5.16
CA ILE A 213 -8.51 -6.83 -4.47
C ILE A 213 -7.74 -6.32 -3.25
N ARG A 214 -8.15 -6.77 -2.07
CA ARG A 214 -7.54 -6.44 -0.79
C ARG A 214 -6.63 -7.56 -0.34
N TRP A 215 -5.50 -7.17 0.21
CA TRP A 215 -4.54 -8.03 0.87
C TRP A 215 -4.44 -7.63 2.33
N HIS A 216 -4.57 -8.60 3.22
CA HIS A 216 -4.30 -8.45 4.64
C HIS A 216 -3.31 -9.52 5.05
N PHE A 217 -2.30 -9.16 5.83
CA PHE A 217 -1.41 -10.15 6.43
C PHE A 217 -0.77 -9.63 7.70
N GLU A 218 -0.54 -10.54 8.63
CA GLU A 218 0.30 -10.31 9.78
C GLU A 218 1.66 -10.96 9.54
N SER A 219 2.71 -10.30 10.01
CA SER A 219 4.09 -10.76 9.84
C SER A 219 4.92 -10.59 11.09
N GLY A 220 5.96 -11.40 11.19
CA GLY A 220 6.76 -11.52 12.39
C GLY A 220 8.04 -12.30 12.16
N GLN A 221 8.73 -12.58 13.25
CA GLN A 221 9.89 -13.45 13.25
C GLN A 221 9.66 -14.61 14.21
N ASN A 222 10.03 -15.83 13.80
CA ASN A 222 9.92 -17.03 14.62
C ASN A 222 8.48 -17.33 15.13
N GLY A 223 7.46 -16.92 14.37
CA GLY A 223 6.04 -17.11 14.71
C GLY A 223 5.41 -16.01 15.55
N ASP A 224 6.19 -15.05 16.06
CA ASP A 224 5.69 -13.89 16.80
C ASP A 224 5.26 -12.79 15.81
N ASN A 225 4.00 -12.85 15.38
CA ASN A 225 3.39 -11.87 14.48
C ASN A 225 3.12 -10.54 15.22
N VAL A 226 3.99 -9.56 14.98
CA VAL A 226 3.93 -8.23 15.63
C VAL A 226 3.53 -7.12 14.66
N TRP A 227 3.59 -7.37 13.35
CA TRP A 227 3.26 -6.40 12.31
C TRP A 227 1.97 -6.79 11.60
N SER A 228 1.07 -5.83 11.41
CA SER A 228 -0.18 -5.97 10.65
C SER A 228 -0.11 -5.10 9.41
N SER A 229 -0.42 -5.68 8.24
CA SER A 229 -0.36 -4.99 6.95
C SER A 229 -1.70 -5.06 6.21
N GLU A 230 -2.04 -3.94 5.58
CA GLU A 230 -3.25 -3.78 4.76
C GLU A 230 -2.88 -3.18 3.42
N GLY A 231 -3.26 -3.84 2.34
CA GLY A 231 -2.90 -3.43 0.99
C GLY A 231 -4.00 -3.62 -0.03
N VAL A 232 -3.84 -2.95 -1.15
CA VAL A 232 -4.71 -3.04 -2.33
C VAL A 232 -3.85 -3.42 -3.53
N GLN A 233 -4.24 -4.47 -4.24
CA GLN A 233 -3.63 -4.79 -5.52
C GLN A 233 -4.01 -3.72 -6.54
N VAL A 234 -3.02 -3.19 -7.22
CA VAL A 234 -3.24 -2.22 -8.28
C VAL A 234 -3.18 -2.94 -9.63
N GLY A 235 -4.06 -2.52 -10.55
CA GLY A 235 -4.22 -3.17 -11.84
C GLY A 235 -5.33 -4.23 -11.81
N ASN A 236 -5.27 -5.14 -12.77
CA ASN A 236 -6.21 -6.25 -12.88
C ASN A 236 -5.79 -7.44 -12.00
N VAL A 237 -6.63 -8.47 -11.93
CA VAL A 237 -6.29 -9.76 -11.31
C VAL A 237 -4.96 -10.29 -11.88
N ARG A 238 -4.06 -10.82 -11.04
CA ARG A 238 -2.74 -11.33 -11.44
C ARG A 238 -1.87 -10.31 -12.20
N SER A 239 -1.97 -9.04 -11.81
CA SER A 239 -1.16 -7.95 -12.37
C SER A 239 0.21 -7.90 -11.67
N PRO A 240 1.32 -7.80 -12.43
CA PRO A 240 2.66 -7.69 -11.85
C PRO A 240 2.92 -6.32 -11.19
N PHE A 241 1.97 -5.38 -11.25
CA PHE A 241 2.08 -4.11 -10.52
C PHE A 241 2.23 -4.35 -9.01
N GLY A 242 1.57 -5.41 -8.52
CA GLY A 242 1.62 -5.80 -7.13
C GLY A 242 0.65 -5.03 -6.23
N VAL A 243 0.95 -5.07 -4.94
CA VAL A 243 0.11 -4.58 -3.85
C VAL A 243 0.74 -3.35 -3.25
N LEU A 244 -0.06 -2.31 -3.00
CA LEU A 244 0.34 -1.11 -2.26
C LEU A 244 -0.42 -1.03 -0.95
N GLY A 245 0.28 -0.79 0.15
CA GLY A 245 -0.33 -0.84 1.46
C GLY A 245 0.38 -0.02 2.53
N THR A 246 -0.17 -0.17 3.72
CA THR A 246 0.33 0.37 4.97
C THR A 246 0.59 -0.78 5.93
N TRP A 247 1.43 -0.54 6.92
CA TRP A 247 1.61 -1.46 8.03
C TRP A 247 1.70 -0.71 9.35
N THR A 248 1.27 -1.39 10.41
CA THR A 248 1.36 -0.96 11.82
C THR A 248 1.74 -2.16 12.69
N THR A 249 1.74 -2.01 14.02
CA THR A 249 1.75 -3.19 14.88
C THR A 249 0.37 -3.89 14.88
N THR A 250 0.29 -5.10 15.42
CA THR A 250 -0.96 -5.85 15.63
C THR A 250 -1.80 -5.32 16.80
N THR A 251 -1.22 -4.56 17.74
CA THR A 251 -1.98 -3.96 18.84
C THR A 251 -2.70 -2.68 18.43
N HIS A 252 -2.17 -1.99 17.40
CA HIS A 252 -2.71 -0.75 16.88
C HIS A 252 -2.82 0.36 17.95
N ASP A 253 -1.82 0.43 18.83
CA ASP A 253 -1.77 1.40 19.91
C ASP A 253 -1.57 2.83 19.39
N VAL A 254 -1.95 3.81 20.22
CA VAL A 254 -1.79 5.22 19.89
C VAL A 254 -0.29 5.54 19.79
N GLY A 255 0.12 6.02 18.62
CA GLY A 255 1.52 6.33 18.35
C GLY A 255 2.32 5.14 17.85
N ASP A 256 1.66 4.03 17.48
CA ASP A 256 2.32 2.93 16.79
C ASP A 256 3.09 3.42 15.56
N PRO A 257 4.23 2.76 15.23
CA PRO A 257 4.85 2.99 13.95
C PRO A 257 3.84 2.75 12.83
N VAL A 258 3.81 3.67 11.88
CA VAL A 258 3.09 3.54 10.63
C VAL A 258 4.12 3.60 9.52
N GLY A 259 4.04 2.66 8.59
CA GLY A 259 4.90 2.63 7.43
C GLY A 259 4.17 2.17 6.18
N MET A 260 4.89 2.25 5.07
CA MET A 260 4.40 1.92 3.74
C MET A 260 4.94 0.58 3.30
N SER A 261 4.14 -0.17 2.56
CA SER A 261 4.55 -1.44 1.98
C SER A 261 4.19 -1.52 0.50
N SER A 262 5.02 -2.24 -0.24
CA SER A 262 4.71 -2.69 -1.59
C SER A 262 5.12 -4.15 -1.73
N VAL A 263 4.25 -4.97 -2.30
CA VAL A 263 4.51 -6.40 -2.51
C VAL A 263 4.43 -6.68 -3.99
N LEU A 264 5.58 -6.97 -4.62
CA LEU A 264 5.71 -7.13 -6.07
C LEU A 264 5.91 -8.61 -6.39
N HIS A 265 5.16 -9.14 -7.35
CA HIS A 265 5.34 -10.52 -7.81
C HIS A 265 6.62 -10.59 -8.65
N HIS A 266 7.47 -11.59 -8.36
CA HIS A 266 8.75 -11.75 -9.02
C HIS A 266 8.67 -12.54 -10.34
#